data_AF-A0A535IYH6-F1
#
_entry.id   AF-A0A535IYH6-F1
#
_cell.length_a   1.000
_cell.length_b   1.000
_cell.length_c   1.000
_cell.angle_alpha   90.00
_cell.angle_beta   90.00
_cell.angle_gamma   90.00
#
_symmetry.space_group_name_H-M   'P 1'
#
loop_
_entity.id
_entity.type
_entity.pdbx_description
1 polymer ?
#
loop_
_entity_poly.entity_id
_entity_poly.type
_entity_poly.pdbx_seq_one_letter_code
_entity_poly.pdbx_strand_id
1 'polypeptide(L)'
;MELAWKVEAGSKVKLKDYDPNYVDKHTDPTSARAELEVLCAELGELQELLAAAQYHSLLVVLQGMDTSGKDGTIRHVFAQVNPQGCEVRSFKAPTNREQAHDFLWRIHRGTPGRG
;
A
#
# COMPACT_ATOMS: atom_id res chain seq x y z
N MET A 1 -13.46 -11.94 2.40
CA MET A 1 -12.02 -11.78 2.13
C MET A 1 -11.28 -12.06 3.42
N GLU A 2 -10.45 -13.09 3.45
CA GLU A 2 -9.63 -13.43 4.61
C GLU A 2 -8.31 -12.67 4.47
N LEU A 3 -8.03 -11.79 5.44
CA LEU A 3 -6.77 -11.05 5.48
C LEU A 3 -5.73 -11.95 6.17
N ALA A 4 -4.49 -11.97 5.65
CA ALA A 4 -3.38 -12.65 6.32
C ALA A 4 -3.23 -12.18 7.78
N TRP A 5 -3.32 -10.86 7.98
CA TRP A 5 -3.42 -10.26 9.32
C TRP A 5 -4.32 -9.03 9.32
N LYS A 6 -5.07 -8.88 10.42
CA LYS A 6 -5.76 -7.64 10.77
C LYS A 6 -5.50 -7.35 12.25
N VAL A 7 -4.87 -6.21 12.52
CA VAL A 7 -4.66 -5.74 13.90
C VAL A 7 -5.94 -5.03 14.34
N GLU A 8 -6.61 -5.58 15.36
CA GLU A 8 -7.83 -4.98 15.88
C GLU A 8 -7.55 -3.71 16.68
N ALA A 9 -8.48 -2.74 16.59
CA ALA A 9 -8.34 -1.45 17.26
C ALA A 9 -8.23 -1.61 18.78
N GLY A 10 -7.26 -0.92 19.39
CA GLY A 10 -7.02 -0.98 20.84
C GLY A 10 -6.31 -2.24 21.34
N SER A 11 -6.00 -3.19 20.44
CA SER A 11 -5.26 -4.40 20.81
C SER A 11 -3.80 -4.08 21.15
N LYS A 12 -3.22 -4.87 22.07
CA LYS A 12 -1.77 -4.82 22.35
C LYS A 12 -1.04 -5.71 21.34
N VAL A 13 -0.23 -5.08 20.49
CA VAL A 13 0.56 -5.78 19.47
C VAL A 13 1.94 -6.13 20.02
N LYS A 14 2.38 -7.37 19.83
CA LYS A 14 3.78 -7.78 20.01
C LYS A 14 4.29 -8.29 18.67
N LEU A 15 5.30 -7.61 18.10
CA LEU A 15 5.81 -7.95 16.77
C LEU A 15 6.38 -9.37 16.68
N LYS A 16 6.89 -9.92 17.78
CA LYS A 16 7.39 -11.31 17.84
C LYS A 16 6.33 -12.38 17.56
N ASP A 17 5.05 -12.01 17.63
CA ASP A 17 3.94 -12.92 17.36
C ASP A 17 3.64 -12.99 15.84
N TYR A 18 4.34 -12.22 15.01
CA TYR A 18 4.22 -12.20 13.55
C TYR A 18 5.52 -12.71 12.93
N ASP A 19 5.46 -13.87 12.28
CA ASP A 19 6.63 -14.49 11.62
C ASP A 19 6.94 -13.76 10.30
N PRO A 20 8.13 -13.15 10.14
CA PRO A 20 8.55 -12.53 8.88
C PRO A 20 8.68 -13.52 7.71
N ASN A 21 8.82 -14.82 7.99
CA ASN A 21 8.87 -15.88 6.99
C ASN A 21 7.51 -16.54 6.72
N TYR A 22 6.42 -15.98 7.26
CA TYR A 22 5.09 -16.52 7.00
C TYR A 22 4.82 -16.56 5.49
N VAL A 23 4.40 -17.73 5.04
CA VAL A 23 3.90 -17.96 3.69
C VAL A 23 2.46 -18.44 3.84
N ASP A 24 1.57 -17.80 3.08
CA ASP A 24 0.15 -18.14 3.05
C ASP A 24 -0.07 -19.38 2.15
N LYS A 25 -1.04 -19.33 1.24
CA LYS A 25 -1.41 -20.45 0.36
C LYS A 25 -0.35 -20.90 -0.66
N HIS A 26 0.61 -20.05 -1.03
CA HIS A 26 1.55 -20.35 -2.13
C HIS A 26 2.93 -20.75 -1.61
N THR A 27 3.17 -22.05 -1.51
CA THR A 27 4.51 -22.60 -1.21
C THR A 27 5.41 -22.63 -2.44
N ASP A 28 4.85 -22.46 -3.65
CA ASP A 28 5.59 -22.39 -4.91
C ASP A 28 5.58 -20.95 -5.49
N PRO A 29 6.75 -20.40 -5.88
CA PRO A 29 6.82 -19.06 -6.46
C PRO A 29 6.09 -18.87 -7.80
N THR A 30 5.90 -19.95 -8.57
CA THR A 30 5.28 -19.87 -9.90
C THR A 30 3.77 -19.68 -9.76
N SER A 31 3.12 -20.45 -8.88
CA SER A 31 1.70 -20.28 -8.58
C SER A 31 1.39 -18.91 -7.97
N ALA A 32 2.27 -18.42 -7.08
CA ALA A 32 2.14 -17.07 -6.50
C ALA A 32 2.17 -15.96 -7.55
N ARG A 33 3.09 -16.06 -8.52
CA ARG A 33 3.21 -15.07 -9.60
C ARG A 33 2.01 -15.09 -10.53
N ALA A 34 1.54 -16.28 -10.91
CA ALA A 34 0.37 -16.43 -11.76
C ALA A 34 -0.88 -15.81 -11.11
N GLU A 35 -1.08 -16.02 -9.80
CA GLU A 35 -2.19 -15.37 -9.12
C GLU A 35 -2.00 -13.86 -8.98
N LEU A 36 -0.79 -13.41 -8.66
CA LEU A 36 -0.50 -11.99 -8.56
C LEU A 36 -0.83 -11.25 -9.87
N GLU A 37 -0.54 -11.86 -11.03
CA GLU A 37 -0.90 -11.28 -12.34
C GLU A 37 -2.42 -11.10 -12.49
N VAL A 38 -3.22 -12.08 -12.06
CA VAL A 38 -4.69 -11.99 -12.10
C VAL A 38 -5.19 -10.88 -11.17
N LEU A 39 -4.68 -10.83 -9.93
CA LEU A 39 -5.07 -9.81 -8.96
C LEU A 39 -4.65 -8.39 -9.39
N CYS A 40 -3.49 -8.24 -10.01
CA CYS A 40 -3.04 -6.96 -10.55
C CYS A 40 -3.92 -6.48 -11.70
N ALA A 41 -4.39 -7.39 -12.56
CA ALA A 41 -5.33 -7.05 -13.62
C ALA A 41 -6.68 -6.57 -13.05
N GLU A 42 -7.24 -7.32 -12.08
CA GLU A 42 -8.47 -6.92 -11.37
C GLU A 42 -8.30 -5.57 -10.65
N LEU A 43 -7.15 -5.34 -10.00
CA LEU A 43 -6.84 -4.06 -9.37
C LEU A 43 -6.84 -2.89 -10.38
N GLY A 44 -6.36 -3.11 -11.60
CA GLY A 44 -6.40 -2.12 -12.68
C GLY A 44 -7.84 -1.74 -13.03
N GLU A 45 -8.71 -2.73 -13.27
CA GLU A 45 -10.13 -2.51 -13.56
C GLU A 45 -10.85 -1.78 -12.42
N LEU A 46 -10.60 -2.19 -11.17
CA LEU A 46 -11.16 -1.54 -9.99
C LEU A 46 -10.67 -0.09 -9.83
N GLN A 47 -9.42 0.19 -10.19
CA GLN A 47 -8.90 1.55 -10.16
C GLN A 47 -9.57 2.43 -11.23
N GLU A 48 -9.81 1.92 -12.44
CA GLU A 48 -10.57 2.65 -13.45
C GLU A 48 -12.00 2.98 -12.99
N LEU A 49 -12.66 2.02 -12.33
CA LEU A 49 -13.98 2.25 -11.73
C LEU A 49 -13.94 3.30 -10.62
N LEU A 50 -12.94 3.24 -9.72
CA LEU A 50 -12.73 4.24 -8.67
C LEU A 50 -12.60 5.63 -9.29
N ALA A 51 -11.71 5.77 -10.27
CA ALA A 51 -11.45 7.01 -10.98
C ALA A 51 -12.69 7.54 -11.73
N ALA A 52 -13.47 6.67 -12.37
CA ALA A 52 -14.70 7.08 -13.04
C ALA A 52 -15.81 7.51 -12.05
N ALA A 53 -15.92 6.84 -10.91
CA ALA A 53 -16.99 7.09 -9.95
C ALA A 53 -16.82 8.40 -9.17
N GLN A 54 -15.58 8.88 -8.97
CA GLN A 54 -15.28 10.13 -8.27
C GLN A 54 -15.95 10.26 -6.89
N TYR A 55 -16.21 9.13 -6.22
CA TYR A 55 -16.96 9.08 -4.96
C TYR A 55 -16.09 8.66 -3.77
N HIS A 56 -15.29 7.61 -3.94
CA HIS A 56 -14.35 7.12 -2.94
C HIS A 56 -12.92 7.57 -3.26
N SER A 57 -12.03 7.43 -2.28
CA SER A 57 -10.58 7.55 -2.45
C SER A 57 -9.89 6.41 -1.70
N LEU A 58 -8.71 6.01 -2.15
CA LEU A 58 -7.94 4.93 -1.54
C LEU A 58 -6.55 5.42 -1.12
N LEU A 59 -6.26 5.35 0.18
CA LEU A 59 -4.93 5.63 0.73
C LEU A 59 -4.27 4.31 1.18
N VAL A 60 -3.18 3.93 0.52
CA VAL A 60 -2.35 2.78 0.91
C VAL A 60 -1.09 3.29 1.58
N VAL A 61 -0.85 2.89 2.84
CA VAL A 61 0.33 3.28 3.61
C VAL A 61 1.28 2.10 3.71
N LEU A 62 2.47 2.23 3.11
CA LEU A 62 3.54 1.24 3.23
C LEU A 62 4.58 1.71 4.25
N GLN A 63 4.75 0.93 5.32
CA GLN A 63 5.72 1.19 6.39
C GLN A 63 6.52 -0.08 6.69
N GLY A 64 7.80 0.11 6.97
CA GLY A 64 8.74 -0.98 7.23
C GLY A 64 10.18 -0.48 7.26
N MET A 65 11.08 -1.30 7.79
CA MET A 65 12.51 -1.00 7.89
C MET A 65 13.15 -0.73 6.52
N ASP A 66 14.39 -0.22 6.51
CA ASP A 66 15.18 -0.21 5.28
C ASP A 66 15.26 -1.62 4.69
N THR A 67 15.29 -1.71 3.37
CA THR A 67 15.29 -2.96 2.59
C THR A 67 14.11 -3.93 2.81
N SER A 68 13.06 -3.52 3.54
CA SER A 68 11.83 -4.33 3.76
C SER A 68 10.98 -4.62 2.51
N GLY A 69 11.37 -4.15 1.32
CA GLY A 69 10.67 -4.47 0.07
C GLY A 69 9.57 -3.48 -0.37
N LYS A 70 9.36 -2.37 0.35
CA LYS A 70 8.33 -1.35 0.02
C LYS A 70 8.33 -0.94 -1.46
N ASP A 71 9.50 -0.60 -2.01
CA ASP A 71 9.64 -0.17 -3.41
C ASP A 71 9.31 -1.30 -4.39
N GLY A 72 9.67 -2.55 -4.05
CA GLY A 72 9.32 -3.73 -4.84
C GLY A 72 7.82 -3.98 -4.84
N THR A 73 7.17 -3.88 -3.67
CA THR A 73 5.71 -3.98 -3.56
C THR A 73 5.01 -2.96 -4.45
N ILE A 74 5.44 -1.69 -4.42
CA ILE A 74 4.86 -0.64 -5.29
C ILE A 74 5.00 -1.03 -6.77
N ARG A 75 6.21 -1.41 -7.19
CA ARG A 75 6.50 -1.75 -8.60
C ARG A 75 5.71 -2.94 -9.11
N HIS A 76 5.52 -3.97 -8.30
CA HIS A 76 4.89 -5.21 -8.75
C HIS A 76 3.37 -5.18 -8.62
N VAL A 77 2.83 -4.65 -7.51
CA VAL A 77 1.38 -4.64 -7.26
C VAL A 77 0.67 -3.59 -8.12
N PHE A 78 1.27 -2.42 -8.31
CA PHE A 78 0.65 -1.32 -9.06
C PHE A 78 1.10 -1.27 -10.54
N ALA A 79 1.75 -2.33 -11.04
CA ALA A 79 2.27 -2.38 -12.41
C ALA A 79 1.17 -2.22 -13.49
N GLN A 80 -0.03 -2.72 -13.22
CA GLN A 80 -1.17 -2.73 -14.13
C GLN A 80 -2.17 -1.59 -13.87
N VAL A 81 -1.86 -0.70 -12.92
CA VAL A 81 -2.72 0.44 -12.59
C VAL A 81 -2.38 1.62 -13.51
N ASN A 82 -3.41 2.35 -13.96
CA ASN A 82 -3.18 3.55 -14.77
C ASN A 82 -2.42 4.59 -13.92
N PRO A 83 -1.22 5.04 -14.35
CA PRO A 83 -0.40 5.96 -13.56
C PRO A 83 -1.06 7.33 -13.35
N GLN A 84 -2.07 7.70 -14.14
CA GLN A 84 -2.81 8.95 -13.93
C GLN A 84 -3.72 8.90 -12.69
N GLY A 85 -4.15 7.71 -12.28
CA GLY A 85 -5.00 7.50 -11.11
C GLY A 85 -4.25 6.95 -9.88
N CYS A 86 -2.92 6.91 -9.93
CA CYS A 86 -2.10 6.42 -8.83
C CYS A 86 -0.96 7.40 -8.54
N GLU A 87 -0.99 8.01 -7.34
CA GLU A 87 0.09 8.87 -6.88
C GLU A 87 0.93 8.17 -5.80
N VAL A 88 2.25 8.16 -6.00
CA VAL A 88 3.21 7.64 -5.01
C VAL A 88 3.90 8.80 -4.31
N ARG A 89 3.75 8.88 -2.98
CA ARG A 89 4.39 9.89 -2.12
C ARG A 89 5.40 9.23 -1.18
N SER A 90 6.69 9.49 -1.41
CA SER A 90 7.77 9.01 -0.53
C SER A 90 8.18 10.09 0.46
N PHE A 91 7.94 9.84 1.74
CA PHE A 91 8.29 10.76 2.84
C PHE A 91 9.70 10.47 3.37
N LYS A 92 10.64 11.40 3.14
CA LYS A 92 12.01 11.37 3.68
C LYS A 92 12.15 12.23 4.94
N ALA A 93 13.38 12.46 5.37
CA ALA A 93 13.71 13.43 6.42
C ALA A 93 13.00 14.78 6.16
N PRO A 94 12.30 15.36 7.15
CA PRO A 94 11.56 16.60 6.95
C PRO A 94 12.44 17.78 6.59
N THR A 95 12.00 18.61 5.65
CA THR A 95 12.68 19.88 5.32
C THR A 95 12.46 20.93 6.41
N ASN A 96 13.26 22.00 6.45
CA ASN A 96 13.07 23.11 7.41
C ASN A 96 11.66 23.69 7.37
N ARG A 97 11.04 23.77 6.18
CA ARG A 97 9.67 24.24 6.03
C ARG A 97 8.67 23.28 6.66
N GLU A 98 8.85 21.98 6.44
CA GLU A 98 7.97 20.96 7.04
C GLU A 98 8.10 20.93 8.56
N GLN A 99 9.31 21.13 9.09
CA GLN A 99 9.57 21.21 10.53
C GLN A 99 8.96 22.45 11.20
N ALA A 100 8.67 23.50 10.42
CA ALA A 100 8.00 24.71 10.92
C ALA A 100 6.46 24.54 11.04
N HIS A 101 5.92 23.38 10.64
CA HIS A 101 4.52 23.01 10.79
C HIS A 101 4.38 21.81 11.73
N ASP A 102 3.14 21.43 12.07
CA ASP A 102 2.89 20.17 12.75
C ASP A 102 3.25 18.96 11.85
N PHE A 103 3.50 17.80 12.46
CA PHE A 103 3.99 16.62 11.73
C PHE A 103 2.97 16.05 10.73
N LEU A 104 1.67 16.33 10.89
CA LEU A 104 0.63 15.88 9.96
C LEU A 104 0.47 16.80 8.77
N TRP A 105 0.89 18.06 8.86
CA TRP A 105 0.77 19.04 7.77
C TRP A 105 1.24 18.50 6.42
N ARG A 106 2.44 17.90 6.37
CA ARG A 106 2.98 17.36 5.11
C ARG A 106 2.27 16.08 4.65
N ILE A 107 1.77 15.28 5.59
CA ILE A 107 1.10 14.00 5.33
C ILE A 107 -0.30 14.26 4.77
N HIS A 108 -1.04 15.18 5.41
CA HIS A 108 -2.37 15.58 4.99
C HIS A 108 -2.35 16.19 3.59
N ARG A 109 -1.31 16.93 3.23
CA ARG A 109 -1.14 17.43 1.86
C ARG A 109 -0.93 16.34 0.80
N GLY A 110 -0.55 15.13 1.21
CA GLY A 110 -0.37 13.96 0.35
C GLY A 110 -1.55 12.98 0.34
N THR A 111 -2.67 13.30 0.99
CA THR A 111 -3.85 12.43 0.95
C THR A 111 -4.54 12.50 -0.41
N PRO A 112 -5.09 11.39 -0.91
CA PRO A 112 -5.74 11.36 -2.22
C PRO A 112 -7.04 12.18 -2.24
N GLY A 113 -7.33 12.78 -3.40
CA GLY A 113 -8.66 13.27 -3.75
C GLY A 113 -9.60 12.09 -4.06
N ARG A 114 -10.86 12.39 -4.40
CA ARG A 114 -11.79 11.36 -4.88
C ARG A 114 -11.42 10.88 -6.28
N GLY A 115 -11.68 9.61 -6.55
CA GLY A 115 -11.25 8.89 -7.75
C GLY A 115 -9.83 8.40 -7.66
#